data_AF-A0AAV2GZQ4-F1
#
_entry.id   AF-A0AAV2GZQ4-F1
#
_cell.length_a   1.000
_cell.length_b   1.000
_cell.length_c   1.000
_cell.angle_alpha   90.00
_cell.angle_beta   90.00
_cell.angle_gamma   90.00
#
_symmetry.space_group_name_H-M   'P 1'
#
loop_
_entity.id
_entity.type
_entity.pdbx_description
1 polymer ?
#
loop_
_entity_poly.entity_id
_entity_poly.type
_entity_poly.pdbx_seq_one_letter_code
_entity_poly.pdbx_strand_id
1 'polypeptide(L)'
;QKIDRLLDLSPCDKYSREELLNIDSVENPEHKVDMLINLVAKIHVNFRWNYVKPEELCKGYTVVTNCKKEKKKDSEGQTTPKRPMNAFMIWSMKCRTLISHISPQLHNAIISTKLGAAWR
;
A
#
# COMPACT_ATOMS: atom_id res chain seq x y z
N GLN A 1 -19.44 -1.82 -0.29
CA GLN A 1 -18.88 -2.97 0.45
C GLN A 1 -17.42 -2.79 0.84
N LYS A 2 -16.46 -2.63 -0.10
CA LYS A 2 -15.02 -2.49 0.23
C LYS A 2 -14.69 -1.20 0.98
N ILE A 3 -15.25 -0.08 0.51
CA ILE A 3 -15.07 1.25 1.10
C ILE A 3 -15.71 1.31 2.49
N ASP A 4 -16.89 0.71 2.68
CA ASP A 4 -17.56 0.64 3.99
C ASP A 4 -16.68 -0.01 5.06
N ARG A 5 -16.08 -1.17 4.75
CA ARG A 5 -15.17 -1.85 5.69
C ARG A 5 -13.93 -1.02 6.03
N LEU A 6 -13.46 -0.19 5.10
CA LEU A 6 -12.31 0.67 5.34
C LEU A 6 -12.69 1.91 6.14
N LEU A 7 -13.90 2.43 5.95
CA LEU A 7 -14.45 3.50 6.77
C LEU A 7 -14.61 3.08 8.23
N ASP A 8 -15.03 1.85 8.50
CA ASP A 8 -15.12 1.33 9.87
C ASP A 8 -13.74 1.27 10.57
N LEU A 9 -12.66 1.16 9.79
CA LEU A 9 -11.28 1.08 10.28
C LEU A 9 -10.53 2.43 10.21
N SER A 10 -11.11 3.43 9.57
CA SER A 10 -10.44 4.68 9.25
C SER A 10 -11.09 5.87 9.97
N PRO A 11 -10.32 6.69 10.70
CA PRO A 11 -10.77 7.99 11.20
C PRO A 11 -10.71 9.05 10.08
N CYS A 12 -11.38 8.82 8.96
CA CYS A 12 -11.41 9.77 7.85
C CYS A 12 -12.49 10.84 8.12
N ASP A 13 -12.06 12.05 8.48
CA ASP A 13 -12.99 13.16 8.79
C ASP A 13 -13.19 14.12 7.61
N LYS A 14 -12.36 14.00 6.56
CA LYS A 14 -12.26 15.01 5.49
C LYS A 14 -13.29 14.85 4.37
N TYR A 15 -13.74 13.63 4.09
CA TYR A 15 -14.68 13.32 3.01
C TYR A 15 -15.86 12.55 3.58
N SER A 16 -17.05 12.87 3.10
CA SER A 16 -18.28 12.18 3.50
C SER A 16 -18.31 10.76 2.94
N ARG A 17 -19.13 9.91 3.59
CA ARG A 17 -19.34 8.52 3.16
C ARG A 17 -19.85 8.43 1.72
N GLU A 18 -20.74 9.34 1.33
CA GLU A 18 -21.35 9.38 0.00
C GLU A 18 -20.33 9.74 -1.09
N GLU A 19 -19.47 10.72 -0.83
CA GLU A 19 -18.39 11.10 -1.75
C GLU A 19 -17.41 9.95 -1.99
N LEU A 20 -17.08 9.18 -0.93
CA LEU A 20 -16.19 8.03 -1.05
C LEU A 20 -16.85 6.84 -1.75
N LEU A 21 -18.15 6.61 -1.58
CA LEU A 21 -18.86 5.57 -2.32
C LEU A 21 -18.97 5.89 -3.81
N ASN A 22 -19.05 7.18 -4.16
CA ASN A 22 -19.09 7.66 -5.54
C ASN A 22 -17.70 7.95 -6.14
N ILE A 23 -16.64 7.38 -5.56
CA ILE A 23 -15.27 7.69 -5.96
C ILE A 23 -14.99 7.38 -7.42
N ASP A 24 -15.61 6.36 -8.00
CA ASP A 24 -15.40 5.99 -9.40
C ASP A 24 -15.84 7.08 -10.38
N SER A 25 -16.85 7.88 -10.02
CA SER A 25 -17.35 9.03 -10.78
C SER A 25 -16.38 10.22 -10.81
N VAL A 26 -15.36 10.24 -9.95
CA VAL A 26 -14.34 11.31 -9.95
C VAL A 26 -13.44 11.15 -11.17
N GLU A 27 -13.54 12.10 -12.11
CA GLU A 27 -12.74 12.10 -13.36
C GLU A 27 -11.26 12.40 -13.12
N ASN A 28 -10.95 13.30 -12.18
CA ASN A 28 -9.57 13.69 -11.89
C ASN A 28 -8.83 12.58 -11.10
N PRO A 29 -7.82 11.91 -11.69
CA PRO A 29 -7.12 10.80 -11.05
C PRO A 29 -6.30 11.23 -9.84
N GLU A 30 -5.78 12.47 -9.81
CA GLU A 30 -5.04 12.97 -8.66
C GLU A 30 -5.95 13.21 -7.47
N HIS A 31 -7.11 13.82 -7.70
CA HIS A 31 -8.09 14.05 -6.65
C HIS A 31 -8.62 12.74 -6.08
N LYS A 32 -8.89 11.77 -6.95
CA LYS A 32 -9.27 10.40 -6.58
C LYS A 32 -8.22 9.76 -5.66
N VAL A 33 -6.92 9.87 -6.00
CA VAL A 33 -5.83 9.38 -5.15
C VAL A 33 -5.80 10.10 -3.80
N ASP A 34 -5.98 11.43 -3.78
CA ASP A 34 -5.98 12.20 -2.54
C ASP A 34 -7.11 11.79 -1.58
N MET A 35 -8.32 11.55 -2.11
CA MET A 35 -9.45 11.01 -1.35
C MET A 35 -9.11 9.63 -0.77
N LEU A 36 -8.59 8.73 -1.60
CA LEU A 36 -8.24 7.38 -1.17
C LEU A 36 -7.09 7.36 -0.15
N ILE A 37 -6.10 8.26 -0.26
CA ILE A 37 -5.03 8.40 0.72
C ILE A 37 -5.59 8.84 2.07
N ASN A 38 -6.50 9.82 2.10
CA ASN A 38 -7.14 10.23 3.35
C ASN A 38 -7.92 9.09 4.01
N LEU A 39 -8.53 8.21 3.20
CA LEU A 39 -9.21 7.02 3.69
C LEU A 39 -8.26 5.95 4.23
N VAL A 40 -7.09 5.73 3.63
CA VAL A 40 -6.23 4.58 4.00
C VAL A 40 -5.06 4.92 4.91
N ALA A 41 -4.58 6.17 4.91
CA ALA A 41 -3.31 6.54 5.52
C ALA A 41 -3.29 6.38 7.05
N LYS A 42 -4.44 6.57 7.70
CA LYS A 42 -4.59 6.48 9.16
C LYS A 42 -5.02 5.10 9.65
N ILE A 43 -5.28 4.16 8.75
CA ILE A 43 -5.66 2.79 9.14
C ILE A 43 -4.47 2.12 9.81
N HIS A 44 -4.66 1.62 11.04
CA HIS A 44 -3.60 0.95 11.76
C HIS A 44 -3.16 -0.33 11.04
N VAL A 45 -1.85 -0.47 10.84
CA VAL A 45 -1.32 -1.58 10.07
C VAL A 45 -0.96 -2.74 11.00
N ASN A 46 -1.67 -3.84 10.84
CA ASN A 46 -1.32 -5.11 11.44
C ASN A 46 -0.21 -5.78 10.62
N PHE A 47 0.99 -5.84 11.20
CA PHE A 47 2.12 -6.51 10.59
C PHE A 47 2.26 -7.94 11.12
N ARG A 48 2.84 -8.81 10.29
CA ARG A 48 3.02 -10.23 10.65
C ARG A 48 3.84 -10.41 11.93
N TRP A 49 4.82 -9.55 12.17
CA TRP A 49 5.62 -9.58 13.39
C TRP A 49 4.88 -9.16 14.66
N ASN A 50 3.66 -8.59 14.54
CA ASN A 50 2.81 -8.37 15.72
C ASN A 50 2.21 -9.67 16.26
N TYR A 51 2.24 -10.76 15.47
CA TYR A 51 1.56 -12.02 15.77
C TYR A 51 2.45 -13.26 15.63
N VAL A 52 3.68 -13.09 15.12
CA VAL A 52 4.61 -14.18 14.79
C VAL A 52 5.94 -13.84 15.44
N LYS A 53 6.51 -14.80 16.18
CA LYS A 53 7.78 -14.57 16.86
C LYS A 53 8.92 -14.44 15.85
N PRO A 54 10.00 -13.70 16.16
CA PRO A 54 11.11 -13.48 15.23
C PRO A 54 11.69 -14.77 14.63
N GLU A 55 11.71 -15.85 15.40
CA GLU A 55 12.27 -17.15 15.02
C GLU A 55 11.39 -17.89 14.00
N GLU A 56 10.10 -17.58 13.97
CA GLU A 56 9.10 -18.17 13.07
C GLU A 56 9.00 -17.40 11.74
N LEU A 57 9.68 -16.25 11.61
CA LEU A 57 9.73 -15.46 10.39
C LEU A 57 10.69 -16.10 9.37
N CYS A 58 10.22 -17.14 8.69
CA CYS A 58 10.97 -17.77 7.61
C CYS A 58 11.09 -16.83 6.39
N LYS A 59 12.25 -16.17 6.27
CA LYS A 59 12.72 -15.32 5.15
C LYS A 59 12.00 -13.96 5.00
N GLY A 60 12.79 -12.94 4.67
CA GLY A 60 12.52 -11.53 4.94
C GLY A 60 11.13 -11.00 4.60
N TYR A 61 10.48 -10.41 5.61
CA TYR A 61 9.46 -9.32 5.69
C TYR A 61 8.63 -8.88 4.48
N THR A 62 8.49 -9.69 3.44
CA THR A 62 7.83 -9.29 2.20
C THR A 62 6.64 -10.18 1.96
N VAL A 63 5.48 -9.73 2.45
CA VAL A 63 4.15 -10.17 1.99
C VAL A 63 3.94 -9.94 0.48
N VAL A 64 4.89 -9.28 -0.20
CA VAL A 64 4.91 -9.07 -1.65
C VAL A 64 6.23 -9.59 -2.20
N THR A 65 6.23 -10.78 -2.81
CA THR A 65 6.71 -11.01 -4.18
C THR A 65 6.80 -12.51 -4.48
N ASN A 66 5.65 -13.13 -4.77
CA ASN A 66 5.63 -14.22 -5.76
C ASN A 66 5.69 -13.67 -7.20
N CYS A 67 6.13 -12.42 -7.40
CA CYS A 67 6.59 -11.96 -8.71
C CYS A 67 7.88 -12.72 -9.01
N LYS A 68 7.75 -13.81 -9.77
CA LYS A 68 8.78 -14.63 -10.39
C LYS A 68 9.67 -13.81 -11.35
N LYS A 69 10.25 -12.68 -10.91
CA LYS A 69 11.37 -12.08 -11.64
C LYS A 69 12.61 -12.87 -11.25
N GLU A 70 13.25 -13.46 -12.25
CA GLU A 70 14.52 -14.16 -12.08
C GLU A 70 15.47 -13.24 -11.31
N LYS A 71 16.09 -13.79 -10.27
CA LYS A 71 17.04 -13.03 -9.45
C LYS A 71 18.19 -12.65 -10.38
N LYS A 72 18.46 -11.35 -10.52
CA LYS A 72 19.68 -10.88 -11.18
C LYS A 72 20.86 -11.56 -10.48
N LYS A 73 21.59 -12.36 -11.24
CA LYS A 73 22.87 -12.93 -10.81
C LYS A 73 23.93 -11.87 -11.07
N ASP A 74 24.87 -11.74 -10.15
CA ASP A 74 26.08 -10.96 -10.41
C ASP A 74 26.97 -11.66 -11.45
N SER A 75 28.08 -11.01 -11.80
CA SER A 75 29.08 -11.52 -12.74
C SER A 75 29.65 -12.88 -12.33
N GLU A 76 29.54 -13.23 -11.04
CA GLU A 76 30.02 -14.48 -10.44
C GLU A 76 28.91 -15.53 -10.29
N GLY A 77 27.71 -15.25 -10.81
CA GLY A 77 26.58 -16.17 -10.80
C GLY A 77 25.83 -16.27 -9.45
N GLN A 78 26.22 -15.48 -8.45
CA GLN A 78 25.57 -15.42 -7.15
C GLN A 78 24.31 -14.55 -7.19
N THR A 79 23.30 -14.94 -6.42
CA THR A 79 22.05 -14.16 -6.33
C THR A 79 22.24 -13.03 -5.33
N THR A 80 22.23 -11.78 -5.80
CA THR A 80 22.32 -10.63 -4.91
C THR A 80 21.14 -10.60 -3.92
N PRO A 81 21.40 -10.48 -2.60
CA PRO A 81 20.33 -10.39 -1.62
C PRO A 81 19.52 -9.09 -1.83
N LYS A 82 18.20 -9.17 -1.64
CA LYS A 82 17.33 -7.99 -1.74
C LYS A 82 17.58 -7.07 -0.54
N ARG A 83 17.56 -5.76 -0.76
CA ARG A 83 17.59 -4.77 0.32
C ARG A 83 16.29 -4.87 1.14
N PRO A 84 16.34 -4.75 2.48
CA PRO A 84 15.14 -4.66 3.29
C PRO A 84 14.36 -3.39 2.94
N MET A 85 13.03 -3.44 3.08
CA MET A 85 12.18 -2.27 2.87
C MET A 85 12.34 -1.32 4.04
N ASN A 86 12.56 -0.03 3.75
CA ASN A 86 12.54 1.01 4.79
C ASN A 86 11.09 1.26 5.30
N ALA A 87 10.95 2.04 6.37
CA ALA A 87 9.65 2.32 7.00
C ALA A 87 8.61 2.87 6.00
N PHE A 88 9.01 3.82 5.15
CA PHE A 88 8.15 4.37 4.10
C PHE A 88 7.70 3.30 3.09
N MET A 89 8.60 2.41 2.66
CA MET A 89 8.29 1.35 1.71
C MET A 89 7.30 0.34 2.30
N ILE A 90 7.39 0.07 3.60
CA ILE A 90 6.46 -0.79 4.33
C ILE A 90 5.07 -0.14 4.41
N TRP A 91 5.00 1.14 4.83
CA TRP A 91 3.76 1.89 4.93
C TRP A 91 3.09 2.09 3.56
N SER A 92 3.83 2.62 2.58
CA SER A 92 3.33 2.91 1.23
C SER A 92 2.88 1.65 0.49
N MET A 93 3.54 0.50 0.71
CA MET A 93 3.09 -0.78 0.16
C MET A 93 1.66 -1.10 0.57
N LYS A 94 1.30 -0.90 1.84
CA LYS A 94 -0.04 -1.21 2.35
C LYS A 94 -1.08 -0.23 1.86
N CYS A 95 -0.82 1.08 1.98
CA CYS A 95 -1.71 2.11 1.46
C CYS A 95 -1.97 1.88 -0.03
N ARG A 96 -0.92 1.64 -0.83
CA ARG A 96 -1.04 1.35 -2.26
C ARG A 96 -1.83 0.07 -2.53
N THR A 97 -1.64 -1.01 -1.79
CA THR A 97 -2.44 -2.24 -1.95
C THR A 97 -3.93 -1.98 -1.72
N LEU A 98 -4.29 -1.18 -0.70
CA LEU A 98 -5.69 -0.81 -0.44
C LEU A 98 -6.25 0.08 -1.56
N ILE A 99 -5.50 1.11 -1.98
CA ILE A 99 -5.88 2.02 -3.07
C ILE A 99 -6.10 1.25 -4.37
N SER A 100 -5.16 0.37 -4.76
CA SER A 100 -5.29 -0.45 -5.96
C SER A 100 -6.41 -1.49 -5.88
N HIS A 101 -6.81 -1.90 -4.68
CA HIS A 101 -7.94 -2.81 -4.49
C HIS A 101 -9.30 -2.10 -4.64
N ILE A 102 -9.35 -0.80 -4.35
CA ILE A 102 -10.54 0.06 -4.53
C ILE A 102 -10.63 0.51 -6.00
N SER A 103 -9.55 1.06 -6.55
CA SER A 103 -9.51 1.57 -7.92
C SER A 103 -8.32 0.98 -8.70
N PRO A 104 -8.49 -0.20 -9.32
CA PRO A 104 -7.42 -0.89 -10.05
C PRO A 104 -6.88 -0.13 -11.25
N GLN A 105 -7.65 0.79 -11.84
CA GLN A 105 -7.24 1.60 -13.00
C GLN A 105 -6.22 2.70 -12.66
N LEU A 106 -6.01 3.03 -11.38
CA LEU A 106 -5.09 4.09 -10.98
C LEU A 106 -3.64 3.69 -11.22
N HIS A 107 -2.90 4.56 -11.90
CA HIS A 107 -1.49 4.31 -12.19
C HIS A 107 -0.61 4.44 -10.93
N ASN A 108 0.25 3.44 -10.70
CA ASN A 108 1.09 3.35 -9.50
C ASN A 108 2.02 4.55 -9.31
N ALA A 109 2.48 5.21 -10.37
CA ALA A 109 3.32 6.40 -10.24
C ALA A 109 2.58 7.55 -9.53
N ILE A 110 1.32 7.79 -9.88
CA ILE A 110 0.49 8.84 -9.26
C ILE A 110 0.28 8.53 -7.77
N ILE A 111 -0.09 7.28 -7.46
CA ILE A 111 -0.27 6.83 -6.07
C ILE A 111 1.03 7.03 -5.27
N SER A 112 2.18 6.62 -5.83
CA SER A 112 3.46 6.69 -5.11
C SER A 112 3.91 8.14 -4.89
N THR A 113 3.69 9.04 -5.85
CA THR A 113 3.97 10.48 -5.71
C THR A 113 3.16 11.09 -4.57
N LYS A 114 1.85 10.85 -4.52
CA LYS A 114 0.97 11.39 -3.48
C LYS A 114 1.23 10.76 -2.11
N LEU A 115 1.52 9.45 -2.05
CA LEU A 115 1.94 8.80 -0.80
C LEU A 115 3.24 9.39 -0.25
N GLY A 116 4.19 9.73 -1.12
CA GLY A 116 5.42 10.40 -0.70
C GLY A 116 5.18 11.78 -0.10
N ALA A 117 4.17 12.51 -0.57
CA ALA A 117 3.76 13.78 0.02
C ALA A 117 3.04 13.57 1.37
N ALA A 118 2.17 12.58 1.49
CA ALA A 118 1.42 12.28 2.71
C ALA A 118 2.27 11.67 3.84
N TRP A 119 3.46 11.16 3.54
CA TRP A 119 4.39 10.59 4.52
C TRP A 119 5.26 11.63 5.23
N ARG A 120 5.51 12.78 4.58
CA ARG A 120 6.31 13.86 5.17
C ARG A 120 5.53 14.54 6.30
#